data_AF-A0A1U9UR73-F1
#
_entry.id   AF-A0A1U9UR73-F1
#
_cell.length_a   1.000
_cell.length_b   1.000
_cell.length_c   1.000
_cell.angle_alpha   90.00
_cell.angle_beta   90.00
_cell.angle_gamma   90.00
#
_symmetry.space_group_name_H-M   'P 1'
#
loop_
_entity.id
_entity.type
_entity.pdbx_description
1 polymer ?
#
loop_
_entity_poly.entity_id
_entity_poly.type
_entity_poly.pdbx_seq_one_letter_code
_entity_poly.pdbx_strand_id
1 'polypeptide(L)' 'MSLRMLSNPLRADATAIVVFEGPPNVAVSWSVASGPGVVTPLAGRTDSQGRAWAKYDPAGIPGSALIEVEHGT' A
#
# COMPACT_ATOMS: atom_id res chain seq x y z
N MET A 1 0.93 -8.28 12.92
CA MET A 1 0.33 -9.32 12.04
C MET A 1 0.77 -8.96 10.63
N SER A 2 1.60 -9.78 9.95
CA SER A 2 2.14 -9.39 8.63
C SER A 2 1.25 -9.88 7.50
N LEU A 3 0.89 -8.97 6.60
CA LEU A 3 0.14 -9.28 5.39
C LEU A 3 1.12 -9.82 4.34
N ARG A 4 0.98 -11.09 3.92
CA ARG A 4 1.68 -11.63 2.75
C ARG A 4 0.82 -11.37 1.51
N MET A 5 1.21 -10.40 0.68
CA MET A 5 0.56 -10.14 -0.60
C MET A 5 0.90 -11.25 -1.61
N LEU A 6 -0.13 -11.97 -2.08
CA LEU A 6 -0.09 -12.79 -3.30
C LEU A 6 -0.43 -11.89 -4.50
N SER A 7 0.36 -10.84 -4.73
CA SER A 7 0.27 -10.11 -6.00
C SER A 7 1.16 -10.81 -7.02
N ASN A 8 0.53 -11.37 -8.06
CA ASN A 8 1.15 -11.66 -9.36
C ASN A 8 2.34 -10.71 -9.61
N PRO A 9 3.55 -11.18 -9.97
CA PRO A 9 4.75 -10.35 -9.93
C PRO A 9 4.52 -9.06 -10.70
N LEU A 10 4.29 -7.97 -9.96
CA LEU A 10 4.16 -6.64 -10.52
C LEU A 10 5.50 -6.38 -11.19
N ARG A 11 5.49 -6.23 -12.52
CA ARG A 11 6.71 -5.86 -13.23
C ARG A 11 7.22 -4.56 -12.60
N ALA A 12 8.54 -4.45 -12.47
CA ALA A 12 9.18 -3.39 -11.73
C ALA A 12 8.94 -1.98 -12.29
N ASP A 13 8.32 -1.87 -13.47
CA ASP A 13 7.89 -0.65 -14.16
C ASP A 13 6.37 -0.38 -14.04
N ALA A 14 5.61 -1.19 -13.30
CA ALA A 14 4.16 -1.09 -13.23
C ALA A 14 3.68 -0.31 -12.00
N THR A 15 2.85 0.70 -12.23
CA THR A 15 1.97 1.26 -11.20
C THR A 15 1.04 0.18 -10.65
N ALA A 16 0.86 0.14 -9.33
CA ALA A 16 -0.03 -0.80 -8.66
C ALA A 16 -1.04 -0.10 -7.76
N ILE A 17 -2.19 -0.74 -7.56
CA ILE A 17 -3.11 -0.42 -6.47
C ILE A 17 -2.83 -1.41 -5.34
N VAL A 18 -2.45 -0.89 -4.18
CA VAL A 18 -2.30 -1.67 -2.95
C VAL A 18 -3.55 -1.51 -2.10
N VAL A 19 -3.92 -2.60 -1.42
CA VAL A 19 -5.09 -2.65 -0.54
C VAL A 19 -4.62 -3.07 0.85
N PHE A 20 -5.07 -2.34 1.86
CA PHE A 20 -4.96 -2.70 3.26
C PHE A 20 -6.33 -3.15 3.75
N GLU A 21 -6.38 -4.26 4.47
CA GLU A 21 -7.57 -4.79 5.13
C GLU A 21 -7.30 -4.84 6.65
N GLY A 22 -8.13 -4.16 7.43
CA GLY A 22 -8.00 -4.02 8.88
C GLY A 22 -9.32 -3.62 9.54
N PRO A 23 -9.30 -3.01 10.75
CA PRO A 23 -10.51 -2.55 11.41
C PRO A 23 -11.26 -1.49 10.57
N PRO A 24 -12.60 -1.45 10.59
CA PRO A 24 -13.37 -0.43 9.87
C PRO A 24 -13.24 0.94 10.53
N ASN A 25 -13.27 2.00 9.71
CA ASN A 25 -13.26 3.40 10.12
C ASN A 25 -12.02 3.86 10.93
N VAL A 26 -10.86 3.23 10.78
CA VAL A 26 -9.60 3.65 11.43
C VAL A 26 -8.69 4.43 10.48
N ALA A 27 -7.97 5.40 11.02
CA ALA A 27 -6.97 6.17 10.25
C ALA A 27 -5.87 5.24 9.74
N VAL A 28 -5.38 5.51 8.53
CA VAL A 28 -4.32 4.74 7.87
C VAL A 28 -3.27 5.69 7.31
N SER A 29 -2.01 5.39 7.56
CA SER A 29 -0.84 6.05 6.98
C SER A 29 -0.05 5.06 6.15
N TRP A 30 0.48 5.52 5.02
CA TRP A 30 1.22 4.71 4.06
C TRP A 30 2.61 5.28 3.88
N SER A 31 3.62 4.42 3.84
CA SER A 31 5.01 4.82 3.57
C SER A 31 5.71 3.79 2.68
N VAL A 32 6.71 4.25 1.93
CA VAL A 32 7.69 3.36 1.31
C VAL A 32 8.82 3.17 2.32
N ALA A 33 8.88 2.01 2.95
CA ALA A 33 9.89 1.72 3.97
C ALA A 33 11.27 1.48 3.35
N SER A 34 11.31 0.87 2.15
CA SER A 34 12.53 0.72 1.36
C SER A 34 12.24 0.51 -0.12
N GLY A 35 13.24 0.76 -0.97
CA GLY A 35 13.15 0.64 -2.43
C GLY A 35 12.68 1.94 -3.12
N PRO A 36 12.60 1.93 -4.46
CA PRO A 36 12.20 3.11 -5.23
C PRO A 36 10.68 3.35 -5.17
N GLY A 37 10.27 4.53 -5.61
CA GLY A 37 8.86 4.85 -5.86
C GLY A 37 8.18 5.66 -4.76
N VAL A 38 6.90 5.91 -4.98
CA VAL A 38 6.05 6.72 -4.11
C VAL A 38 4.73 5.98 -3.89
N VAL A 39 4.25 5.98 -2.65
CA VAL A 39 2.89 5.54 -2.31
C VAL A 39 2.02 6.76 -2.03
N THR A 40 0.89 6.85 -2.72
CA THR A 40 -0.09 7.94 -2.57
C THR A 40 -1.40 7.34 -2.07
N PRO A 41 -1.84 7.68 -0.84
CA PRO A 41 -3.12 7.23 -0.32
C PRO A 41 -4.29 7.70 -1.18
N LEU A 42 -5.24 6.81 -1.48
CA LEU A 42 -6.53 7.18 -2.07
C LEU A 42 -7.54 7.57 -0.99
N ALA A 43 -7.37 7.03 0.22
CA ALA A 43 -8.10 7.39 1.42
C ALA A 43 -7.17 7.32 2.64
N GLY A 44 -7.32 8.27 3.57
CA GLY A 44 -6.60 8.27 4.85
C GLY A 44 -7.28 7.46 5.96
N ARG A 45 -8.36 6.73 5.64
CA ARG A 45 -9.14 5.94 6.59
C ARG A 45 -9.70 4.69 5.92
N THR A 46 -9.85 3.60 6.65
CA THR A 46 -10.58 2.42 6.17
C THR A 46 -12.07 2.70 6.01
N ASP A 47 -12.68 2.06 5.02
CA ASP A 47 -14.13 2.08 4.79
C ASP A 47 -14.90 1.29 5.87
N SER A 48 -16.23 1.22 5.73
CA SER A 48 -17.10 0.44 6.64
C SER A 48 -16.81 -1.05 6.64
N GLN A 49 -16.04 -1.56 5.66
CA GLN A 49 -15.64 -2.95 5.53
C GLN A 49 -14.17 -3.16 5.95
N GLY A 50 -13.49 -2.13 6.46
CA GLY A 50 -12.10 -2.25 6.91
C GLY A 50 -11.04 -2.08 5.82
N ARG A 51 -11.40 -1.54 4.65
CA ARG A 51 -10.47 -1.44 3.51
C ARG A 51 -9.99 -0.03 3.24
N ALA A 52 -8.70 0.11 2.96
CA ALA A 52 -8.09 1.34 2.46
C ALA A 52 -7.22 1.03 1.24
N TRP A 53 -7.11 1.98 0.31
CA TRP A 53 -6.35 1.83 -0.92
C TRP A 53 -5.28 2.90 -1.06
N ALA A 54 -4.18 2.56 -1.71
CA ALA A 54 -3.19 3.52 -2.16
C ALA A 54 -2.67 3.15 -3.55
N LYS A 55 -2.22 4.17 -4.30
CA LYS A 55 -1.48 4.00 -5.55
C LYS A 55 0.00 3.92 -5.23
N TYR A 56 0.68 2.86 -5.64
CA TYR A 56 2.13 2.78 -5.67
C TYR A 56 2.64 3.05 -7.09
N ASP A 57 3.63 3.92 -7.21
CA ASP A 57 4.27 4.27 -8.48
C ASP A 57 5.79 4.09 -8.35
N PRO A 58 6.41 3.13 -9.08
CA PRO A 58 7.86 2.91 -9.03
C PRO A 58 8.67 4.01 -9.72
N ALA A 59 8.03 5.02 -10.33
CA ALA A 59 8.67 6.09 -11.10
C ALA A 59 9.55 5.57 -12.25
N GLY A 60 9.21 4.42 -12.82
CA GLY A 60 9.97 3.76 -13.88
C GLY A 60 11.31 3.17 -13.42
N ILE A 61 11.58 3.15 -12.12
CA ILE A 61 12.82 2.58 -11.58
C ILE A 61 12.62 1.08 -11.35
N PRO A 62 13.39 0.22 -12.02
CA PRO A 62 13.30 -1.21 -11.79
C PRO A 62 13.85 -1.57 -10.40
N GLY A 63 13.19 -2.51 -9.73
CA GLY A 63 13.55 -3.00 -8.40
C GLY A 63 12.32 -3.52 -7.67
N SER A 64 12.50 -3.76 -6.37
CA SER A 64 11.44 -4.10 -5.44
C SER A 64 11.32 -3.01 -4.38
N ALA A 65 10.10 -2.70 -3.96
CA ALA A 65 9.83 -1.79 -2.87
C ALA A 65 9.03 -2.48 -1.76
N LEU A 66 9.26 -2.06 -0.52
CA LEU A 66 8.50 -2.47 0.65
C LEU A 66 7.58 -1.33 1.05
N ILE A 67 6.27 -1.59 1.05
CA ILE A 67 5.25 -0.64 1.50
C ILE A 67 4.83 -1.01 2.91
N GLU A 68 4.86 -0.04 3.81
CA GLU A 68 4.38 -0.16 5.18
C GLU A 68 3.06 0.60 5.34
N VAL A 69 2.22 0.05 6.22
CA VAL A 69 0.92 0.59 6.56
C VAL A 69 0.80 0.65 8.07
N GLU A 70 0.67 1.86 8.60
CA GLU A 70 0.34 2.10 10.00
C GLU A 70 -1.14 2.44 10.11
N HIS A 71 -1.82 1.92 11.12
CA HIS A 71 -3.24 2.17 11.31
C HIS A 71 -3.59 2.41 12.78
N GLY A 72 -4.68 3.15 13.00
CA GLY A 72 -5.28 3.30 14.33
C GLY A 72 -5.81 1.98 14.88
N THR A 73 -5.95 1.90 16.21
CA THR A 73 -6.57 0.79 16.93
C THR A 73 -8.07 0.99 17.13
#